data_AF-A0AAW2EKA1-F1
#
_entry.id   AF-A0AAW2EKA1-F1
#
_cell.length_a   1.000
_cell.length_b   1.000
_cell.length_c   1.000
_cell.angle_alpha   90.00
_cell.angle_beta   90.00
_cell.angle_gamma   90.00
#
_symmetry.space_group_name_H-M   'P 1'
#
loop_
_entity.id
_entity.type
_entity.pdbx_description
1 polymer ?
#
loop_
_entity_poly.entity_id
_entity_poly.type
_entity_poly.pdbx_seq_one_letter_code
_entity_poly.pdbx_strand_id
1 'polypeptide(L)'
;MDSNQIPCLLNVPDISDVLSQLSTLPRRQQKRALGQLLHPLVYNVYPNFMSQTLINILLDINSISGLVNMINDSTFFHTKLKEAVTVFETYYGMRTNLMSNNNNNYFL
;
A
#
# COMPACT_ATOMS: atom_id res chain seq x y z
N MET A 1 27.78 0.20 21.18
CA MET A 1 26.79 0.91 20.34
C MET A 1 26.55 0.04 19.12
N ASP A 2 25.50 -0.78 19.15
CA ASP A 2 24.88 -1.37 17.95
C ASP A 2 23.64 -2.13 18.43
N SER A 3 22.52 -1.43 18.52
CA SER A 3 21.21 -1.99 18.91
C SER A 3 20.24 -1.97 17.72
N ASN A 4 20.75 -2.29 16.52
CA ASN A 4 19.96 -2.39 15.29
C ASN A 4 19.73 -3.84 14.84
N GLN A 5 19.76 -4.81 15.76
CA GLN A 5 19.27 -6.15 15.47
C GLN A 5 17.82 -6.28 15.92
N ILE A 6 16.91 -6.20 14.96
CA ILE A 6 15.56 -6.74 15.07
C ILE A 6 15.74 -8.26 15.26
N PRO A 7 15.39 -8.84 16.42
CA PRO A 7 15.43 -10.28 16.57
C PRO A 7 14.23 -10.86 15.83
N CYS A 8 14.50 -11.68 14.84
CA CYS A 8 13.72 -12.89 14.56
C CYS A 8 12.25 -12.69 14.14
N LEU A 9 12.02 -12.34 12.87
CA LEU A 9 10.86 -12.88 12.13
C LEU A 9 11.18 -14.30 11.61
N LEU A 10 11.68 -15.17 12.50
CA LEU A 10 12.10 -16.55 12.18
C LEU A 10 11.25 -17.56 12.97
N ASN A 11 9.95 -17.50 12.74
CA ASN A 11 8.97 -18.54 12.96
C ASN A 11 7.77 -18.03 12.18
N VAL A 12 7.15 -18.82 11.30
CA VAL A 12 5.99 -18.34 10.52
C VAL A 12 4.93 -17.88 11.52
N PRO A 13 4.79 -16.57 11.78
CA PRO A 13 3.93 -16.13 12.85
C PRO A 13 2.53 -16.15 12.26
N ASP A 14 1.57 -16.65 13.04
CA ASP A 14 0.17 -16.39 12.74
C ASP A 14 0.01 -14.88 12.50
N ILE A 15 -0.74 -14.50 11.46
CA ILE A 15 -0.99 -13.09 11.13
C ILE A 15 -1.48 -12.34 12.37
N SER A 16 -2.26 -13.02 13.22
CA SER A 16 -2.71 -12.51 14.52
C SER A 16 -1.57 -12.10 15.46
N ASP A 17 -0.47 -12.86 15.48
CA ASP A 17 0.69 -12.62 16.34
C ASP A 17 1.60 -11.50 15.78
N VAL A 18 1.66 -11.36 14.45
CA VAL A 18 2.28 -10.19 13.82
C VAL A 18 1.50 -8.92 14.18
N LEU A 19 0.17 -8.98 14.08
CA LEU A 19 -0.71 -7.84 14.36
C LEU A 19 -0.64 -7.40 15.83
N SER A 20 -0.52 -8.33 16.78
CA SER A 20 -0.37 -8.01 18.21
C SER A 20 0.95 -7.28 18.50
N GLN A 21 2.04 -7.74 17.86
CA GLN A 21 3.38 -7.17 18.02
C GLN A 21 3.56 -5.82 17.30
N LEU A 22 2.75 -5.50 16.30
CA LEU A 22 2.78 -4.19 15.64
C LEU A 22 2.71 -3.05 16.66
N SER A 23 1.83 -3.14 17.67
CA SER A 23 1.65 -2.10 18.68
C SER A 23 2.93 -1.72 19.42
N THR A 24 3.89 -2.64 19.51
CA THR A 24 5.19 -2.45 20.21
C THR A 24 6.26 -1.78 19.33
N LEU A 25 6.06 -1.74 18.01
CA LEU A 25 7.01 -1.17 17.07
C LEU A 25 6.82 0.33 16.88
N PRO A 26 7.85 1.09 16.47
CA PRO A 26 7.67 2.47 16.01
C PRO A 26 6.71 2.54 14.82
N ARG A 27 5.90 3.61 14.72
CA ARG A 27 4.88 3.79 13.64
C ARG A 27 5.40 3.53 12.22
N ARG A 28 6.65 3.91 11.94
CA ARG A 28 7.29 3.66 10.62
C ARG A 28 7.47 2.18 10.34
N GLN A 29 7.89 1.41 11.34
CA GLN A 29 8.06 -0.04 11.23
C GLN A 29 6.70 -0.75 11.18
N GLN A 30 5.71 -0.27 11.93
CA GLN A 30 4.33 -0.78 11.85
C GLN A 30 3.78 -0.69 10.42
N LYS A 31 3.86 0.48 9.79
CA LYS A 31 3.42 0.66 8.40
C LYS A 31 4.18 -0.24 7.42
N ARG A 32 5.49 -0.44 7.64
CA ARG A 32 6.30 -1.32 6.79
C ARG A 32 5.86 -2.78 6.88
N ALA A 33 5.65 -3.29 8.08
CA ALA A 33 5.17 -4.65 8.30
C ALA A 33 3.75 -4.85 7.72
N LEU A 34 2.85 -3.88 7.92
CA LEU A 34 1.52 -3.88 7.31
C LEU A 34 1.58 -3.87 5.78
N GLY A 35 2.50 -3.09 5.19
CA GLY A 35 2.71 -3.07 3.74
C GLY A 35 3.12 -4.44 3.18
N GLN A 36 3.96 -5.19 3.92
CA GLN A 36 4.37 -6.54 3.53
C GLN A 36 3.20 -7.53 3.57
N LEU A 37 2.31 -7.41 4.56
CA LEU A 37 1.11 -8.24 4.68
C LEU A 37 0.06 -7.91 3.60
N LEU A 38 -0.10 -6.63 3.27
CA LEU A 38 -1.04 -6.17 2.24
C LEU A 38 -0.55 -6.45 0.82
N HIS A 39 0.77 -6.59 0.62
CA HIS A 39 1.34 -6.79 -0.71
C HIS A 39 0.76 -7.98 -1.49
N PRO A 40 0.72 -9.21 -0.94
CA PRO A 40 0.11 -10.34 -1.66
C PRO A 40 -1.38 -10.14 -1.94
N LEU A 41 -2.12 -9.46 -1.06
CA LEU A 41 -3.54 -9.16 -1.26
C LEU A 41 -3.76 -8.21 -2.43
N VAL A 42 -2.96 -7.15 -2.52
CA VAL A 42 -3.01 -6.19 -3.64
C VAL A 42 -2.52 -6.84 -4.92
N TYR A 43 -1.45 -7.62 -4.88
CA TYR A 43 -0.89 -8.31 -6.05
C TYR A 43 -1.88 -9.30 -6.67
N ASN A 44 -2.70 -9.99 -5.86
CA ASN A 44 -3.75 -10.86 -6.37
C ASN A 44 -4.82 -10.13 -7.19
N VAL A 45 -5.07 -8.85 -6.91
CA VAL A 45 -6.06 -8.03 -7.65
C VAL A 45 -5.41 -7.29 -8.81
N TYR A 46 -4.21 -6.73 -8.60
CA TYR A 46 -3.45 -5.96 -9.58
C TYR A 46 -2.03 -6.54 -9.72
N PRO A 47 -1.86 -7.64 -10.48
CA PRO A 47 -0.57 -8.30 -10.63
C PRO A 47 0.32 -7.54 -11.62
N ASN A 48 0.83 -6.37 -11.21
CA ASN A 48 1.70 -5.50 -12.03
C ASN A 48 2.46 -4.49 -11.15
N PHE A 49 3.25 -3.60 -11.78
CA PHE A 49 3.93 -2.47 -11.11
C PHE A 49 2.98 -1.57 -10.31
N MET A 50 1.69 -1.57 -10.66
CA MET A 50 0.64 -0.87 -9.94
C MET A 50 0.49 -1.36 -8.48
N SER A 51 0.77 -2.63 -8.20
CA SER A 51 0.64 -3.19 -6.84
C SER A 51 1.45 -2.40 -5.81
N GLN A 52 2.73 -2.12 -6.10
CA GLN A 52 3.62 -1.37 -5.21
C GLN A 52 3.14 0.06 -5.00
N THR A 53 2.70 0.74 -6.06
CA THR A 53 2.20 2.11 -5.95
C THR A 53 0.89 2.17 -5.17
N LEU A 54 -0.03 1.23 -5.41
CA LEU A 54 -1.28 1.13 -4.67
C LEU A 54 -1.04 0.84 -3.19
N ILE A 55 -0.09 -0.04 -2.85
CA ILE A 55 0.29 -0.28 -1.45
C ILE A 55 0.82 0.99 -0.81
N ASN A 56 1.71 1.73 -1.47
CA ASN A 56 2.22 2.99 -0.92
C ASN A 56 1.08 4.00 -0.69
N ILE A 57 0.16 4.14 -1.66
CA ILE A 57 -1.02 4.99 -1.50
C ILE A 57 -1.88 4.53 -0.32
N LEU A 58 -2.15 3.23 -0.19
CA LEU A 58 -2.91 2.67 0.92
C LEU A 58 -2.25 2.98 2.27
N LEU A 59 -0.93 2.82 2.36
CA LEU A 59 -0.14 3.12 3.55
C LEU A 59 -0.16 4.60 3.90
N ASP A 60 -0.24 5.49 2.91
CA ASP A 60 -0.22 6.94 3.11
C ASP A 60 -1.59 7.49 3.53
N ILE A 61 -2.67 7.03 2.89
CA ILE A 61 -4.02 7.57 3.12
C ILE A 61 -4.75 6.93 4.31
N ASN A 62 -4.32 5.74 4.76
CA ASN A 62 -4.98 5.03 5.86
C ASN A 62 -4.19 5.10 7.17
N SER A 63 -4.94 5.07 8.29
CA SER A 63 -4.37 4.87 9.62
C SER A 63 -3.93 3.42 9.80
N ILE A 64 -3.08 3.18 10.82
CA ILE A 64 -2.62 1.84 11.18
C ILE A 64 -3.83 0.93 11.51
N SER A 65 -4.83 1.44 12.24
CA SER A 65 -6.07 0.69 12.50
C SER A 65 -6.84 0.34 11.22
N GLY A 66 -6.89 1.25 10.25
CA GLY A 66 -7.51 0.99 8.94
C GLY A 66 -6.77 -0.09 8.16
N LEU A 67 -5.43 -0.04 8.15
CA LEU A 67 -4.58 -1.06 7.50
C LEU A 67 -4.73 -2.44 8.15
N VAL A 68 -4.84 -2.51 9.48
CA VAL A 68 -5.14 -3.76 10.19
C VAL A 68 -6.54 -4.28 9.80
N ASN A 69 -7.52 -3.39 9.71
CA ASN A 69 -8.88 -3.78 9.33
C ASN A 69 -8.95 -4.35 7.91
N MET A 70 -8.13 -3.86 6.98
CA MET A 70 -8.02 -4.43 5.62
C MET A 70 -7.50 -5.87 5.60
N ILE A 71 -6.65 -6.25 6.56
CA ILE A 71 -6.11 -7.61 6.64
C ILE A 71 -7.20 -8.57 7.15
N ASN A 72 -8.06 -8.09 8.05
CA ASN A 72 -9.11 -8.89 8.68
C ASN A 72 -10.44 -8.92 7.90
N ASP A 73 -10.72 -7.89 7.09
CA ASP A 73 -11.97 -7.75 6.34
C ASP A 73 -11.70 -7.47 4.85
N SER A 74 -12.01 -8.47 4.02
CA SER A 74 -11.86 -8.41 2.57
C SER A 74 -12.74 -7.34 1.92
N THR A 75 -13.94 -7.10 2.46
CA THR A 75 -14.87 -6.08 1.93
C THR A 75 -14.34 -4.68 2.18
N PHE A 76 -13.81 -4.46 3.39
CA PHE A 76 -13.13 -3.21 3.74
C PHE A 76 -11.88 -3.00 2.88
N PHE A 77 -11.08 -4.06 2.67
CA PHE A 77 -9.93 -4.04 1.77
C PHE A 77 -10.32 -3.62 0.35
N HIS A 78 -11.32 -4.25 -0.26
CA HIS A 78 -11.73 -3.90 -1.64
C HIS A 78 -12.26 -2.47 -1.74
N THR A 79 -12.99 -1.99 -0.74
CA THR A 79 -13.48 -0.60 -0.70
C THR A 79 -12.31 0.39 -0.69
N LYS A 80 -11.34 0.17 0.18
CA LYS A 80 -10.17 1.04 0.28
C LYS A 80 -9.19 0.89 -0.88
N LEU A 81 -9.10 -0.30 -1.46
CA LEU A 81 -8.33 -0.53 -2.68
C LEU A 81 -8.91 0.28 -3.85
N LYS A 82 -10.24 0.35 -3.97
CA LYS A 82 -10.89 1.24 -4.97
C LYS A 82 -10.55 2.70 -4.73
N GLU A 83 -10.61 3.18 -3.48
CA GLU A 83 -10.19 4.56 -3.16
C GLU A 83 -8.74 4.82 -3.56
N ALA A 84 -7.82 3.89 -3.26
CA ALA A 84 -6.42 4.02 -3.64
C ALA A 84 -6.21 4.02 -5.17
N VAL A 85 -7.00 3.23 -5.91
CA VAL A 85 -7.01 3.27 -7.38
C VAL A 85 -7.52 4.60 -7.89
N THR A 86 -8.61 5.15 -7.34
CA THR A 86 -9.12 6.47 -7.71
C THR A 86 -8.08 7.56 -7.45
N VAL A 87 -7.37 7.51 -6.32
CA VAL A 87 -6.25 8.43 -6.03
C VAL A 87 -5.12 8.23 -7.05
N PHE A 88 -4.73 6.99 -7.34
CA PHE A 88 -3.72 6.68 -8.34
C PHE A 88 -4.11 7.25 -9.72
N GLU A 89 -5.33 7.01 -10.19
CA GLU A 89 -5.85 7.53 -11.45
C GLU A 89 -5.97 9.05 -11.45
N THR A 90 -6.32 9.67 -10.32
CA THR A 90 -6.37 11.13 -10.23
C THR A 90 -4.97 11.72 -10.37
N TYR A 91 -3.98 11.20 -9.64
CA TYR A 91 -2.62 11.74 -9.67
C TYR A 91 -1.85 11.38 -10.96
N TYR A 92 -1.95 10.13 -11.42
CA TYR A 92 -1.23 9.65 -12.60
C TYR A 92 -2.02 9.83 -13.91
N GLY A 93 -3.35 9.75 -13.88
CA GLY A 93 -4.23 10.07 -15.01
C GLY A 93 -4.40 11.56 -15.26
N MET A 94 -4.27 12.44 -14.24
CA MET A 94 -4.03 13.86 -14.52
C MET A 94 -2.66 14.07 -15.17
N ARG A 95 -1.64 13.28 -14.80
CA ARG A 95 -0.31 13.36 -15.43
C ARG A 95 -0.34 12.98 -16.91
N THR A 96 -1.18 12.02 -17.31
CA THR A 96 -1.35 11.68 -18.74
C THR A 96 -2.19 12.70 -19.49
N ASN A 97 -3.23 13.29 -18.87
CA ASN A 97 -4.04 14.34 -19.50
C ASN A 97 -3.29 15.69 -19.62
N LEU A 98 -2.37 16.01 -18.70
CA LEU A 98 -1.51 17.19 -18.78
C LEU A 98 -0.31 17.01 -19.73
N MET A 99 -0.03 15.78 -20.18
CA MET A 99 0.97 15.50 -21.23
C MET A 99 0.34 15.42 -22.64
N SER A 100 -0.99 15.50 -22.75
CA SER A 100 -1.72 15.47 -24.03
C SER A 100 -2.19 16.87 -24.49
N ASN A 101 -1.43 17.92 -24.19
CA ASN A 101 -1.68 19.26 -24.74
C ASN A 101 -0.41 19.94 -25.29
N ASN A 102 0.36 19.19 -26.08
CA ASN A 102 1.45 19.71 -26.91
C ASN A 102 1.70 18.77 -28.08
N ASN A 103 0.76 18.66 -29.02
CA ASN A 103 1.02 18.16 -30.40
C ASN A 103 -0.24 18.26 -31.28
N ASN A 104 -0.78 19.46 -31.44
CA ASN A 104 -1.62 19.76 -32.61
C ASN A 104 -1.29 21.16 -33.09
N ASN A 105 -0.16 21.28 -33.79
CA ASN A 105 0.04 22.25 -34.85
C ASN A 105 1.16 21.75 -35.76
N TYR A 106 0.82 20.85 -36.67
CA TYR A 106 1.46 20.77 -37.97
C TYR A 106 0.39 20.54 -39.06
N PHE A 107 0.64 21.20 -40.20
CA PHE A 107 -0.06 21.21 -41.50
C PHE A 107 -1.23 22.21 -41.60
N LEU A 108 -1.15 23.30 -42.38
CA LEU A 108 -0.47 23.54 -43.68
C LEU A 108 0.24 24.90 -43.73
#